data_AF-W8FUL3-F1
#
_entry.id   AF-W8FUL3-F1
#
_cell.length_a   1.000
_cell.length_b   1.000
_cell.length_c   1.000
_cell.angle_alpha   90.00
_cell.angle_beta   90.00
_cell.angle_gamma   90.00
#
_symmetry.space_group_name_H-M   'P 1'
#
loop_
_entity.id
_entity.type
_entity.pdbx_description
1 polymer ?
#
loop_
_entity_poly.entity_id
_entity_poly.type
_entity_poly.pdbx_seq_one_letter_code
_entity_poly.pdbx_strand_id
1 'polypeptide(L)'
;GMPVGSEIVYNCKSLMYTSAPINMPEPKVLISNDDVNEYVRTYMGVADFSVSVTPNAQCPVLDLSDMEQYKSRKSMFDEDRTLRTFLEMALTQFSINNNQYAPVGVGKLYEITPENQVNVGNGIVMRSGVAKGVRIVHNYGDPAPALVLDTKVSPFYEAQDLIATIMAITNGRQPQMNDWPRIRAILGDVRVEVAYARHRTFALGRSWT
;
A
#
# COMPACT_ATOMS: atom_id res chain seq x y z
N GLY A 1 9.94 9.66 23.86
CA GLY A 1 10.37 8.73 22.79
C GLY A 1 9.29 7.69 22.58
N MET A 2 9.24 7.01 21.43
CA MET A 2 8.27 5.92 21.25
C MET A 2 8.55 4.79 22.25
N PRO A 3 7.54 4.21 22.91
CA PRO A 3 7.74 3.12 23.85
C PRO A 3 8.35 1.90 23.13
N VAL A 4 9.41 1.34 23.69
CA VAL A 4 10.05 0.11 23.21
C VAL A 4 9.02 -1.02 23.28
N GLY A 5 8.75 -1.69 22.15
CA GLY A 5 7.76 -2.77 22.05
C GLY A 5 6.32 -2.33 21.75
N SER A 6 6.09 -1.05 21.40
CA SER A 6 4.77 -0.60 20.91
C SER A 6 4.50 -1.09 19.49
N GLU A 7 3.31 -1.63 19.27
CA GLU A 7 2.83 -1.98 17.93
C GLU A 7 2.33 -0.72 17.23
N ILE A 8 2.67 -0.59 15.95
CA ILE A 8 2.33 0.58 15.14
C ILE A 8 1.47 0.13 13.96
N VAL A 9 0.35 0.83 13.77
CA VAL A 9 -0.50 0.70 12.59
C VAL A 9 -0.46 2.03 11.83
N TYR A 10 -0.05 2.00 10.57
CA TYR A 10 0.16 3.19 9.75
C TYR A 10 -0.47 3.04 8.37
N ASN A 11 -1.20 4.05 7.91
CA ASN A 11 -1.89 4.01 6.61
C ASN A 11 -1.00 4.39 5.41
N CYS A 12 0.32 4.47 5.59
CA CYS A 12 1.26 4.93 4.56
C CYS A 12 1.01 6.36 4.05
N LYS A 13 0.26 7.19 4.79
CA LYS A 13 -0.04 8.58 4.41
C LYS A 13 0.13 9.57 5.56
N SER A 14 -0.75 9.54 6.56
CA SER A 14 -0.82 10.57 7.59
C SER A 14 -1.44 10.12 8.91
N LEU A 15 -1.99 8.91 8.98
CA LEU A 15 -2.68 8.41 10.16
C LEU A 15 -1.90 7.22 10.73
N MET A 16 -1.53 7.34 11.99
CA MET A 16 -0.77 6.35 12.73
C MET A 16 -1.44 6.11 14.09
N TYR A 17 -1.58 4.84 14.46
CA TYR A 17 -2.02 4.40 15.78
C TYR A 17 -0.89 3.65 16.47
N THR A 18 -0.81 3.78 17.78
CA THR A 18 0.14 3.05 18.63
C THR A 18 -0.60 2.33 19.74
N SER A 19 -0.14 1.14 20.11
CA SER A 19 -0.74 0.36 21.21
C SER A 19 -0.52 0.98 22.60
N ALA A 20 0.42 1.91 22.72
CA ALA A 20 0.69 2.67 23.94
C ALA A 20 0.81 4.18 23.63
N PRO A 21 0.47 5.06 24.59
CA PRO A 21 0.60 6.49 24.43
C PRO A 21 2.04 6.90 24.09
N ILE A 22 2.16 7.81 23.13
CA ILE A 22 3.43 8.43 22.80
C ILE A 22 3.70 9.53 23.84
N ASN A 23 4.42 9.18 24.91
CA ASN A 23 4.91 10.16 25.88
C ASN A 23 6.15 10.86 25.29
N MET A 24 5.93 12.01 24.68
CA MET A 24 6.99 12.87 24.19
C MET A 24 6.91 14.25 24.85
N PRO A 25 8.05 14.79 25.33
CA PRO A 25 8.10 16.13 25.90
C PRO A 25 7.84 17.22 24.85
N GLU A 26 8.08 16.92 23.57
CA GLU A 26 7.77 17.79 22.44
C GLU A 26 6.72 17.15 21.52
N PRO A 27 5.76 17.92 20.97
CA PRO A 27 4.65 17.42 20.16
C PRO A 27 5.06 17.02 18.72
N LYS A 28 6.36 16.90 18.47
CA LYS A 28 6.93 16.71 17.14
C LYS A 28 8.22 15.91 17.24
N VAL A 29 8.20 14.67 16.74
CA VAL A 29 9.44 14.00 16.33
C VAL A 29 9.82 14.55 14.98
N LEU A 30 11.08 14.94 14.78
CA LEU A 30 11.64 15.18 13.45
C LEU A 30 12.53 13.99 13.12
N ILE A 31 12.20 13.24 12.08
CA ILE A 31 13.05 12.18 11.53
C ILE A 31 13.67 12.70 10.25
N SER A 32 14.99 12.77 10.19
CA SER A 32 15.80 13.24 9.07
C SER A 32 16.58 12.10 8.39
N ASN A 33 17.35 12.41 7.34
CA ASN A 33 18.20 11.45 6.63
C ASN A 33 19.25 10.78 7.54
N ASP A 34 19.71 11.48 8.57
CA ASP A 34 20.70 10.95 9.51
C ASP A 34 20.08 9.93 10.49
N ASP A 35 18.77 10.01 10.73
CA ASP A 35 18.04 9.19 11.72
C ASP A 35 17.54 7.84 11.18
N VAL A 36 17.65 7.62 9.86
CA VAL A 36 17.14 6.40 9.21
C VAL A 36 18.25 5.45 8.79
N ASN A 37 17.90 4.19 8.52
CA ASN A 37 18.87 3.20 8.08
C ASN A 37 19.31 3.43 6.62
N GLU A 38 20.37 2.73 6.20
CA GLU A 38 20.91 2.82 4.84
C GLU A 38 19.88 2.51 3.77
N TYR A 39 18.98 1.54 4.02
CA TYR A 39 17.90 1.19 3.11
C TYR A 39 17.04 2.43 2.76
N VAL A 40 16.55 3.16 3.76
CA VAL A 40 15.74 4.36 3.54
C VAL A 40 16.56 5.45 2.84
N ARG A 41 17.81 5.68 3.26
CA ARG A 41 18.70 6.66 2.61
C ARG A 41 18.92 6.36 1.13
N THR A 42 19.18 5.11 0.78
CA THR A 42 19.39 4.69 -0.61
C THR A 42 18.16 4.94 -1.49
N TYR A 43 16.94 4.73 -0.96
CA TYR A 43 15.69 4.99 -1.67
C TYR A 43 15.34 6.48 -1.78
N MET A 44 15.66 7.27 -0.76
CA MET A 44 15.44 8.73 -0.78
C MET A 44 16.48 9.47 -1.62
N GLY A 45 17.66 8.88 -1.82
CA GLY A 45 18.74 9.45 -2.62
C GLY A 45 19.27 10.75 -2.00
N VAL A 46 19.20 11.84 -2.77
CA VAL A 46 19.61 13.19 -2.34
C VAL A 46 18.47 14.00 -1.70
N ALA A 47 17.27 13.44 -1.60
CA ALA A 47 16.13 14.15 -1.07
C ALA A 47 16.18 14.20 0.46
N ASP A 48 16.19 15.41 1.01
CA ASP A 48 15.93 15.62 2.42
C ASP A 48 14.44 15.41 2.71
N PHE A 49 14.16 14.66 3.77
CA PHE A 49 12.81 14.50 4.27
C PHE A 49 12.76 14.81 5.75
N SER A 50 11.58 15.27 6.17
CA SER A 50 11.26 15.45 7.58
C SER A 50 9.89 14.82 7.86
N VAL A 51 9.84 13.84 8.74
CA VAL A 51 8.56 13.31 9.25
C VAL A 51 8.24 14.03 10.55
N SER A 52 7.01 14.53 10.69
CA SER A 52 6.48 15.08 11.94
C SER A 52 5.34 14.22 12.47
N VAL A 53 5.50 13.72 13.70
CA VAL A 53 4.43 12.98 14.40
C VAL A 53 3.87 13.86 15.51
N THR A 54 2.56 14.14 15.46
CA THR A 54 1.86 14.96 16.45
C THR A 54 0.62 14.20 16.95
N PRO A 55 0.44 14.04 18.27
CA PRO A 55 -0.76 13.44 18.84
C PRO A 55 -2.04 14.18 18.43
N ASN A 56 -3.11 13.45 18.19
CA ASN A 56 -4.42 14.05 17.92
C ASN A 56 -5.03 14.60 19.23
N ALA A 57 -5.04 15.92 19.39
CA ALA A 57 -5.56 16.56 20.61
C ALA A 57 -7.10 16.45 20.77
N GLN A 58 -7.84 16.25 19.67
CA GLN A 58 -9.30 16.19 19.69
C GLN A 58 -9.81 14.80 20.09
N CYS A 59 -9.17 13.76 19.56
CA CYS A 59 -9.49 12.36 19.87
C CYS A 59 -8.16 11.59 20.05
N PRO A 60 -7.54 11.69 21.24
CA PRO A 60 -6.21 11.14 21.48
C PRO A 60 -6.19 9.61 21.63
N VAL A 61 -7.34 9.02 21.93
CA VAL A 61 -7.49 7.59 22.19
C VAL A 61 -8.65 7.06 21.38
N LEU A 62 -8.40 5.99 20.63
CA LEU A 62 -9.46 5.19 20.01
C LEU A 62 -9.79 4.02 20.94
N ASP A 63 -10.99 4.04 21.51
CA ASP A 63 -11.52 2.91 22.27
C ASP A 63 -12.08 1.85 21.30
N LEU A 64 -11.49 0.66 21.31
CA LEU A 64 -11.93 -0.45 20.46
C LEU A 64 -13.21 -1.12 20.96
N SER A 65 -13.59 -0.87 22.21
CA SER A 65 -14.79 -1.39 22.84
C SER A 65 -16.00 -0.48 22.70
N ASP A 66 -15.80 0.78 22.29
CA ASP A 66 -16.89 1.73 22.06
C ASP A 66 -17.66 1.39 20.77
N MET A 67 -18.76 0.67 20.96
CA MET A 67 -19.70 0.30 19.92
C MET A 67 -21.04 1.04 20.04
N GLU A 68 -21.15 2.05 20.91
CA GLU A 68 -22.42 2.69 21.25
C GLU A 68 -23.10 3.29 20.02
N GLN A 69 -22.31 3.91 19.12
CA GLN A 69 -22.84 4.49 17.89
C GLN A 69 -23.54 3.47 16.98
N TYR A 70 -23.13 2.19 17.03
CA TYR A 70 -23.64 1.11 16.18
C TYR A 70 -24.87 0.41 16.78
N LYS A 71 -25.21 0.66 18.05
CA LYS A 71 -26.41 0.10 18.70
C LYS A 71 -27.69 0.74 18.18
N SER A 72 -27.63 2.01 17.79
CA SER A 72 -28.74 2.73 17.18
C SER A 72 -28.72 2.54 15.66
N ARG A 73 -29.89 2.40 15.02
CA ARG A 73 -29.99 2.34 13.54
C ARG A 73 -29.78 3.72 12.91
N LYS A 74 -28.59 4.30 13.07
CA LYS A 74 -28.16 5.47 12.31
C LYS A 74 -27.93 5.07 10.86
N SER A 75 -28.04 6.04 9.96
CA SER A 75 -27.65 5.87 8.57
C SER A 75 -26.15 5.59 8.49
N MET A 76 -25.72 4.70 7.59
CA MET A 76 -24.30 4.39 7.33
C MET A 76 -23.46 5.62 6.91
N PHE A 77 -24.14 6.70 6.49
CA PHE A 77 -23.50 7.97 6.14
C PHE A 77 -23.21 8.86 7.35
N ASP A 78 -23.87 8.61 8.48
CA ASP A 78 -23.75 9.37 9.74
C ASP A 78 -22.89 8.64 10.80
N GLU A 79 -22.38 7.45 10.46
CA GLU A 79 -21.49 6.66 11.32
C GLU A 79 -20.07 7.25 11.36
N ASP A 80 -19.49 7.32 12.55
CA ASP A 80 -18.05 7.59 12.70
C ASP A 80 -17.26 6.36 12.26
N ARG A 81 -16.53 6.53 11.15
CA ARG A 81 -15.75 5.47 10.50
C ARG A 81 -14.39 5.23 11.13
N THR A 82 -14.04 5.90 12.23
CA THR A 82 -12.70 5.82 12.84
C THR A 82 -12.35 4.39 13.25
N LEU A 83 -13.22 3.71 14.01
CA LEU A 83 -13.00 2.32 14.42
C LEU A 83 -12.85 1.38 13.23
N ARG A 84 -13.76 1.49 12.25
CA ARG A 84 -13.70 0.70 11.02
C ARG A 84 -12.40 0.93 10.25
N THR A 85 -11.99 2.18 10.11
CA THR A 85 -10.76 2.56 9.40
C THR A 85 -9.54 1.97 10.10
N PHE A 86 -9.48 2.05 11.43
CA PHE A 86 -8.42 1.43 12.22
C PHE A 86 -8.35 -0.08 11.99
N LEU A 87 -9.49 -0.79 12.10
CA LEU A 87 -9.53 -2.24 11.89
C LEU A 87 -9.10 -2.62 10.47
N GLU A 88 -9.54 -1.85 9.45
CA GLU A 88 -9.08 -2.06 8.07
C GLU A 88 -7.57 -1.84 7.92
N MET A 89 -7.00 -0.83 8.57
CA MET A 89 -5.55 -0.58 8.58
C MET A 89 -4.80 -1.71 9.28
N ALA A 90 -5.23 -2.13 10.46
CA ALA A 90 -4.60 -3.19 11.26
C ALA A 90 -4.49 -4.50 10.47
N LEU A 91 -5.56 -4.88 9.75
CA LEU A 91 -5.58 -6.05 8.87
C LEU A 91 -4.60 -5.96 7.69
N THR A 92 -4.18 -4.75 7.29
CA THR A 92 -3.21 -4.54 6.21
C THR A 92 -1.77 -4.60 6.71
N GLN A 93 -1.55 -4.26 7.99
CA GLN A 93 -0.23 -3.96 8.52
C GLN A 93 0.70 -5.17 8.42
N PHE A 94 0.21 -6.38 8.73
CA PHE A 94 1.00 -7.60 8.61
C PHE A 94 1.49 -7.84 7.18
N SER A 95 0.62 -7.68 6.18
CA SER A 95 0.97 -7.89 4.78
C SER A 95 1.99 -6.87 4.28
N ILE A 96 1.88 -5.62 4.71
CA ILE A 96 2.83 -4.53 4.40
C ILE A 96 4.19 -4.83 5.03
N ASN A 97 4.21 -5.15 6.33
CA ASN A 97 5.45 -5.38 7.08
C ASN A 97 6.26 -6.58 6.56
N ASN A 98 5.58 -7.61 6.05
CA ASN A 98 6.23 -8.82 5.54
C ASN A 98 6.49 -8.82 4.03
N ASN A 99 6.14 -7.73 3.32
CA ASN A 99 6.32 -7.60 1.87
C ASN A 99 5.75 -8.80 1.07
N GLN A 100 4.62 -9.35 1.52
CA GLN A 100 3.95 -10.49 0.88
C GLN A 100 2.93 -10.04 -0.17
N TYR A 101 2.25 -8.92 0.11
CA TYR A 101 1.21 -8.37 -0.75
C TYR A 101 1.45 -6.90 -1.04
N ALA A 102 1.23 -6.50 -2.29
CA ALA A 102 1.23 -5.11 -2.72
C ALA A 102 -0.16 -4.49 -2.53
N PRO A 103 -0.29 -3.36 -1.81
CA PRO A 103 -1.53 -2.63 -1.72
C PRO A 103 -1.83 -1.89 -3.03
N VAL A 104 -3.05 -2.05 -3.56
CA VAL A 104 -3.51 -1.36 -4.78
C VAL A 104 -4.84 -0.67 -4.52
N GLY A 105 -4.78 0.65 -4.30
CA GLY A 105 -5.94 1.42 -3.88
C GLY A 105 -6.40 1.03 -2.46
N VAL A 106 -7.67 1.31 -2.15
CA VAL A 106 -8.22 1.09 -0.81
C VAL A 106 -8.65 -0.36 -0.65
N GLY A 107 -8.08 -1.03 0.36
CA GLY A 107 -8.52 -2.35 0.82
C GLY A 107 -8.20 -3.51 -0.12
N LYS A 108 -7.42 -3.34 -1.19
CA LYS A 108 -7.03 -4.45 -2.07
C LYS A 108 -5.55 -4.78 -1.91
N LEU A 109 -5.29 -6.07 -1.79
CA LEU A 109 -3.96 -6.64 -1.62
C LEU A 109 -3.74 -7.70 -2.70
N TYR A 110 -2.61 -7.65 -3.40
CA TYR A 110 -2.25 -8.62 -4.44
C TYR A 110 -0.90 -9.24 -4.13
N GLU A 111 -0.73 -10.52 -4.42
CA GLU A 111 0.53 -11.22 -4.16
C GLU A 111 1.70 -10.58 -4.92
N ILE A 112 2.80 -10.33 -4.22
CA ILE A 112 4.03 -9.82 -4.85
C ILE A 112 4.70 -10.92 -5.66
N THR A 113 4.75 -12.13 -5.10
CA THR A 113 5.34 -13.33 -5.72
C THR A 113 4.30 -14.45 -5.76
N PRO A 114 3.34 -14.42 -6.70
CA PRO A 114 2.33 -15.46 -6.83
C PRO A 114 2.97 -16.82 -7.10
N GLU A 115 2.52 -17.88 -6.42
CA GLU A 115 2.94 -19.26 -6.69
C GLU A 115 2.52 -19.72 -8.09
N ASN A 116 1.34 -19.28 -8.53
CA ASN A 116 0.79 -19.58 -9.85
C ASN A 116 0.52 -18.28 -10.59
N GLN A 117 1.21 -18.08 -11.72
CA GLN A 117 0.99 -16.94 -12.60
C GLN A 117 0.42 -17.42 -13.94
N VAL A 118 -0.67 -16.79 -14.37
CA VAL A 118 -1.23 -17.01 -15.70
C VAL A 118 -0.78 -15.86 -16.59
N ASN A 119 0.10 -16.15 -17.55
CA ASN A 119 0.53 -15.17 -18.55
C ASN A 119 -0.61 -14.91 -19.55
N VAL A 120 -0.92 -13.63 -19.79
CA VAL A 120 -1.98 -13.19 -20.71
C VAL A 120 -1.43 -12.42 -21.92
N GLY A 121 -0.11 -12.53 -22.17
CA GLY A 121 0.60 -11.90 -23.27
C GLY A 121 1.12 -10.50 -22.94
N ASN A 122 1.93 -9.93 -23.84
CA ASN A 122 2.53 -8.59 -23.71
C ASN A 122 3.34 -8.36 -22.41
N GLY A 123 3.86 -9.43 -21.78
CA GLY A 123 4.55 -9.34 -20.50
C GLY A 123 3.63 -9.02 -19.32
N ILE A 124 2.34 -9.38 -19.44
CA ILE A 124 1.32 -9.20 -18.40
C ILE A 124 0.96 -10.57 -17.83
N VAL A 125 0.86 -10.63 -16.51
CA VAL A 125 0.44 -11.81 -15.75
C VAL A 125 -0.78 -11.47 -14.89
N MET A 126 -1.66 -12.44 -14.72
CA MET A 126 -2.76 -12.35 -13.77
C MET A 126 -2.27 -12.70 -12.37
N ARG A 127 -2.49 -11.82 -11.40
CA ARG A 127 -2.14 -12.05 -10.00
C ARG A 127 -3.40 -12.16 -9.15
N SER A 128 -3.39 -13.16 -8.27
CA SER A 128 -4.39 -13.32 -7.23
C SER A 128 -4.23 -12.26 -6.15
N GLY A 129 -5.35 -11.91 -5.55
CA GLY A 129 -5.43 -10.95 -4.47
C GLY A 129 -6.75 -11.04 -3.74
N VAL A 130 -6.92 -10.13 -2.80
CA VAL A 130 -8.12 -10.03 -1.98
C VAL A 130 -8.51 -8.57 -1.82
N ALA A 131 -9.79 -8.28 -2.02
CA ALA A 131 -10.43 -7.08 -1.53
C ALA A 131 -10.93 -7.37 -0.10
N LYS A 132 -10.40 -6.64 0.86
CA LYS A 132 -10.79 -6.71 2.27
C LYS A 132 -11.51 -5.44 2.69
N GLY A 133 -12.41 -5.58 3.64
CA GLY A 133 -13.05 -4.47 4.32
C GLY A 133 -13.56 -4.91 5.69
N VAL A 134 -13.90 -3.94 6.52
CA VAL A 134 -14.52 -4.21 7.82
C VAL A 134 -15.94 -3.66 7.79
N ARG A 135 -16.89 -4.38 8.35
CA ARG A 135 -18.25 -3.88 8.58
C ARG A 135 -18.63 -4.14 10.02
N ILE A 136 -19.39 -3.24 10.62
CA ILE A 136 -20.03 -3.56 11.91
C ILE A 136 -21.38 -4.21 11.60
N VAL A 137 -21.60 -5.39 12.14
CA VAL A 137 -22.82 -6.19 11.96
C VAL A 137 -23.43 -6.49 13.33
N HIS A 138 -24.71 -6.83 13.37
CA HIS A 138 -25.36 -7.25 14.60
C HIS A 138 -25.28 -8.77 14.72
N ASN A 139 -24.53 -9.26 15.70
CA ASN A 139 -24.38 -10.68 16.01
C ASN A 139 -25.20 -10.99 17.27
N TYR A 140 -26.31 -11.71 17.14
CA TYR A 140 -27.26 -11.97 18.24
C TYR A 140 -27.79 -10.71 18.95
N GLY A 141 -27.82 -9.58 18.26
CA GLY A 141 -28.30 -8.29 18.79
C GLY A 141 -27.18 -7.34 19.21
N ASP A 142 -25.96 -7.83 19.39
CA ASP A 142 -24.80 -7.00 19.76
C ASP A 142 -23.98 -6.60 18.54
N PRO A 143 -23.56 -5.33 18.40
CA PRO A 143 -22.67 -4.91 17.33
C PRO A 143 -21.29 -5.57 17.45
N ALA A 144 -20.83 -6.18 16.37
CA ALA A 144 -19.53 -6.82 16.28
C ALA A 144 -18.85 -6.47 14.94
N PRO A 145 -17.52 -6.31 14.90
CA PRO A 145 -16.80 -6.12 13.66
C PRO A 145 -16.74 -7.44 12.89
N ALA A 146 -17.12 -7.42 11.62
CA ALA A 146 -17.00 -8.52 10.68
C ALA A 146 -16.00 -8.17 9.59
N LEU A 147 -15.11 -9.13 9.32
CA LEU A 147 -14.20 -9.08 8.19
C LEU A 147 -14.95 -9.50 6.93
N VAL A 148 -14.90 -8.66 5.90
CA VAL A 148 -15.41 -8.97 4.56
C VAL A 148 -14.21 -9.21 3.64
N LEU A 149 -14.16 -10.39 3.03
CA LEU A 149 -13.14 -10.77 2.05
C LEU A 149 -13.81 -11.14 0.74
N ASP A 150 -13.20 -10.69 -0.35
CA ASP A 150 -13.64 -10.98 -1.71
C ASP A 150 -12.40 -11.22 -2.56
N THR A 151 -12.30 -12.41 -3.16
CA THR A 151 -11.14 -12.79 -3.97
C THR A 151 -11.09 -11.96 -5.24
N LYS A 152 -9.88 -11.58 -5.65
CA LYS A 152 -9.63 -10.77 -6.84
C LYS A 152 -8.55 -11.40 -7.68
N VAL A 153 -8.66 -11.19 -8.98
CA VAL A 153 -7.61 -11.48 -9.94
C VAL A 153 -7.50 -10.26 -10.84
N SER A 154 -6.29 -9.72 -10.99
CA SER A 154 -6.04 -8.52 -11.81
C SER A 154 -4.76 -8.67 -12.63
N PRO A 155 -4.69 -8.01 -13.81
CA PRO A 155 -3.48 -7.99 -14.62
C PRO A 155 -2.40 -7.08 -14.02
N PHE A 156 -1.16 -7.56 -14.04
CA PHE A 156 0.04 -6.82 -13.65
C PHE A 156 1.13 -7.04 -14.68
N TYR A 157 2.04 -6.07 -14.82
CA TYR A 157 3.29 -6.36 -15.52
C TYR A 157 4.08 -7.43 -14.77
N GLU A 158 4.62 -8.36 -15.53
CA GLU A 158 5.56 -9.36 -15.04
C GLU A 158 6.86 -8.67 -14.62
N ALA A 159 7.42 -9.08 -13.48
CA ALA A 159 8.69 -8.56 -13.01
C ALA A 159 9.84 -9.19 -13.79
N GLN A 160 10.16 -8.61 -14.94
CA GLN A 160 11.17 -9.12 -15.87
C GLN A 160 11.92 -7.99 -16.57
N ASP A 161 12.98 -8.36 -17.28
CA ASP A 161 13.77 -7.42 -18.07
C ASP A 161 12.92 -6.71 -19.12
N LEU A 162 13.18 -5.41 -19.32
CA LEU A 162 12.44 -4.60 -20.29
C LEU A 162 12.48 -5.21 -21.71
N ILE A 163 13.61 -5.82 -22.09
CA ILE A 163 13.74 -6.52 -23.38
C ILE A 163 12.78 -7.71 -23.47
N ALA A 164 12.64 -8.51 -22.41
CA ALA A 164 11.71 -9.64 -22.39
C ALA A 164 10.26 -9.16 -22.55
N THR A 165 9.88 -8.07 -21.87
CA THR A 165 8.57 -7.44 -22.05
C THR A 165 8.34 -6.93 -23.48
N ILE A 166 9.34 -6.28 -24.10
CA ILE A 166 9.25 -5.82 -25.50
C ILE A 166 9.11 -6.99 -26.47
N MET A 167 9.85 -8.08 -26.25
CA MET A 167 9.73 -9.31 -27.04
C MET A 167 8.35 -9.93 -26.86
N ALA A 168 7.79 -9.94 -25.64
CA ALA A 168 6.43 -10.42 -25.39
C ALA A 168 5.37 -9.56 -26.11
N ILE A 169 5.53 -8.24 -26.18
CA ILE A 169 4.63 -7.33 -26.93
C ILE A 169 4.66 -7.59 -28.44
N THR A 170 5.84 -7.97 -28.95
CA THR A 170 6.09 -8.20 -30.37
C THR A 170 5.89 -9.66 -30.78
N ASN A 171 5.44 -10.53 -29.88
CA ASN A 171 5.28 -11.97 -30.09
C ASN A 171 6.60 -12.70 -30.41
N GLY A 172 7.67 -12.36 -29.69
CA GLY A 172 8.97 -13.06 -29.72
C GLY A 172 9.89 -12.68 -30.86
N ARG A 173 9.54 -11.69 -31.69
CA ARG A 173 10.40 -11.17 -32.77
C ARG A 173 11.10 -9.87 -32.36
N GLN A 174 12.19 -9.53 -33.05
CA GLN A 174 12.84 -8.24 -32.85
C GLN A 174 11.89 -7.07 -33.20
N PRO A 175 11.85 -6.00 -32.39
CA PRO A 175 10.98 -4.85 -32.64
C PRO A 175 11.40 -4.10 -33.91
N GLN A 176 10.42 -3.79 -34.75
CA GLN A 176 10.56 -3.00 -35.95
C GLN A 176 10.03 -1.57 -35.74
N MET A 177 10.34 -0.65 -36.66
CA MET A 177 10.00 0.77 -36.48
C MET A 177 8.49 1.02 -36.29
N ASN A 178 7.66 0.21 -36.96
CA ASN A 178 6.20 0.23 -36.89
C ASN A 178 5.63 -0.29 -35.55
N ASP A 179 6.42 -0.97 -34.71
CA ASP A 179 5.96 -1.47 -33.41
C ASP A 179 6.01 -0.40 -32.32
N TRP A 180 6.89 0.60 -32.46
CA TRP A 180 7.13 1.60 -31.42
C TRP A 180 5.90 2.41 -30.99
N PRO A 181 4.92 2.74 -31.85
CA PRO A 181 3.67 3.34 -31.40
C PRO A 181 2.92 2.44 -30.40
N ARG A 182 2.81 1.14 -30.68
CA ARG A 182 2.16 0.17 -29.79
C ARG A 182 2.96 -0.06 -28.52
N ILE A 183 4.28 -0.22 -28.62
CA ILE A 183 5.17 -0.39 -27.46
C ILE A 183 5.05 0.82 -26.52
N ARG A 184 5.04 2.05 -27.06
CA ARG A 184 4.85 3.27 -26.28
C ARG A 184 3.47 3.35 -25.63
N ALA A 185 2.41 2.94 -26.34
CA ALA A 185 1.07 2.92 -25.79
C ALA A 185 0.93 1.93 -24.61
N ILE A 186 1.63 0.78 -24.69
CA ILE A 186 1.59 -0.25 -23.63
C ILE A 186 2.52 0.10 -22.46
N LEU A 187 3.69 0.68 -22.72
CA LEU A 187 4.71 0.91 -21.70
C LEU A 187 4.77 2.35 -21.18
N GLY A 188 3.94 3.26 -21.69
CA GLY A 188 3.85 4.63 -21.21
C GLY A 188 3.61 4.68 -19.70
N ASP A 189 4.41 5.48 -18.99
CA ASP A 189 4.41 5.65 -17.54
C ASP A 189 4.72 4.39 -16.70
N VAL A 190 5.06 3.27 -17.33
CA VAL A 190 5.54 2.09 -16.62
C VAL A 190 6.88 2.42 -15.95
N ARG A 191 6.99 2.12 -14.66
CA ARG A 191 8.22 2.31 -13.89
C ARG A 191 9.18 1.14 -14.14
N VAL A 192 10.43 1.46 -14.42
CA VAL A 192 11.53 0.50 -14.57
C VAL A 192 12.64 0.83 -13.58
N GLU A 193 13.35 -0.22 -13.16
CA GLU A 193 14.56 -0.13 -12.35
C GLU A 193 15.80 -0.32 -13.21
N VAL A 194 16.88 0.39 -12.87
CA VAL A 194 18.16 0.19 -13.54
C VAL A 194 18.88 -1.00 -12.91
N ALA A 195 19.21 -2.02 -13.71
CA ALA A 195 19.76 -3.28 -13.21
C ALA A 195 21.03 -3.12 -12.34
N TYR A 196 21.93 -2.20 -12.71
CA TYR A 196 23.16 -1.91 -11.96
C TYR A 196 22.98 -0.90 -10.82
N ALA A 197 21.79 -0.30 -10.68
CA ALA A 197 21.46 0.71 -9.67
C ALA A 197 19.96 0.65 -9.32
N ARG A 198 19.51 -0.46 -8.72
CA ARG A 198 18.08 -0.78 -8.50
C ARG A 198 17.30 0.27 -7.70
N HIS A 199 17.99 1.09 -6.91
CA HIS A 199 17.39 2.23 -6.21
C HIS A 199 16.92 3.35 -7.16
N ARG A 200 17.41 3.37 -8.40
CA ARG A 200 17.00 4.32 -9.43
C ARG A 200 15.84 3.75 -10.22
N THR A 201 14.68 4.38 -10.06
CA THR A 201 13.46 4.07 -10.83
C THR A 201 13.12 5.22 -11.76
N PHE A 202 12.63 4.89 -12.97
CA PHE A 202 12.22 5.88 -13.97
C PHE A 202 10.91 5.46 -14.62
N ALA A 203 10.04 6.42 -14.93
CA ALA A 203 8.85 6.18 -15.74
C ALA A 203 9.21 6.28 -17.23
N LEU A 204 8.83 5.28 -18.02
CA LEU A 204 9.08 5.27 -19.46
C LEU A 204 8.20 6.30 -20.18
N GLY A 205 8.78 7.03 -21.14
CA GLY A 205 8.04 7.92 -22.03
C GLY A 205 7.66 9.29 -21.45
N ARG A 206 7.94 9.56 -20.17
CA ARG A 206 7.76 10.90 -19.60
C ARG A 206 8.90 11.81 -20.03
N SER A 207 8.63 12.75 -20.93
CA SER A 207 9.52 13.88 -21.20
C SER A 207 9.41 14.87 -20.04
N TRP A 208 10.50 15.12 -19.32
CA TRP A 208 10.57 16.27 -18.43
C TRP A 208 10.73 17.51 -19.31
N THR A 209 9.66 18.30 -19.46
CA THR A 209 9.70 19.68 -19.97
C THR A 209 9.69 20.65 -18.82
#